data_AF-A0A0W0TFH8-F1
#
_entry.id   AF-A0A0W0TFH8-F1
#
_cell.length_a   1.000
_cell.length_b   1.000
_cell.length_c   1.000
_cell.angle_alpha   90.00
_cell.angle_beta   90.00
_cell.angle_gamma   90.00
#
_symmetry.space_group_name_H-M   'P 1'
#
loop_
_entity.id
_entity.type
_entity.pdbx_description
1 polymer ?
#
loop_
_entity_poly.entity_id
_entity_poly.type
_entity_poly.pdbx_seq_one_letter_code
_entity_poly.pdbx_strand_id
1 'polypeptide(L)'
;MKTNAKTRKISWYTLLITTVVVLAVLYYFWEYYLFNHYLGGFTHEGYLVQRSHTGLHFFLSVWPLWAFPLAVGVGLTLLWHEATLNQARQRIEQLEQERASWHEADAVKPLVEKHPKATRTPDMIPAVNKEYDKLRTEYDALQQDYQASLDFIEKLLLRLNSSETQ
;
A
#
# COMPACT_ATOMS: atom_id res chain seq x y z
N MET A 1 -10.44 -8.10 39.05
CA MET A 1 -11.03 -9.00 38.03
C MET A 1 -10.26 -8.81 36.73
N LYS A 2 -9.39 -9.76 36.36
CA LYS A 2 -8.65 -9.72 35.10
C LYS A 2 -9.55 -10.24 33.98
N THR A 3 -9.98 -9.37 33.07
CA THR A 3 -10.71 -9.77 31.86
C THR A 3 -9.73 -10.44 30.91
N ASN A 4 -9.73 -11.77 30.93
CA ASN A 4 -9.05 -12.57 29.92
C ASN A 4 -9.71 -12.32 28.56
N ALA A 5 -9.19 -11.35 27.81
CA ALA A 5 -9.46 -11.24 26.39
C ALA A 5 -8.81 -12.45 25.70
N LYS A 6 -9.54 -13.57 25.66
CA LYS A 6 -9.25 -14.70 24.79
C LYS A 6 -9.36 -14.18 23.35
N THR A 7 -8.26 -13.72 22.79
CA THR A 7 -8.08 -13.52 21.35
C THR A 7 -8.21 -14.89 20.70
N ARG A 8 -9.46 -15.24 20.38
CA ARG A 8 -9.81 -16.46 19.66
C ARG A 8 -9.11 -16.37 18.31
N LYS A 9 -8.13 -17.24 18.06
CA LYS A 9 -7.47 -17.36 16.74
C LYS A 9 -8.57 -17.65 15.72
N ILE A 10 -9.03 -16.61 15.04
CA ILE A 10 -9.99 -16.71 13.95
C ILE A 10 -9.27 -17.49 12.85
N SER A 11 -9.81 -18.66 12.52
CA SER A 11 -9.26 -19.50 11.47
C SER A 11 -9.37 -18.72 10.15
N TRP A 12 -8.33 -18.76 9.32
CA TRP A 12 -8.32 -18.11 8.02
C TRP A 12 -9.58 -18.45 7.20
N TYR A 13 -10.05 -19.69 7.29
CA TYR A 13 -11.28 -20.15 6.67
C TYR A 13 -12.53 -19.44 7.19
N THR A 14 -12.63 -19.21 8.51
CA THR A 14 -13.78 -18.47 9.08
C THR A 14 -13.79 -17.03 8.58
N LEU A 15 -12.63 -16.39 8.44
CA LEU A 15 -12.53 -15.03 7.89
C LEU A 15 -12.97 -15.00 6.41
N LEU A 16 -12.47 -15.94 5.60
CA LEU A 16 -12.82 -16.06 4.19
C LEU A 16 -14.33 -16.27 4.00
N ILE A 17 -14.92 -17.20 4.75
CA ILE A 17 -16.36 -17.48 4.70
C ILE A 17 -17.15 -16.22 5.12
N THR A 18 -16.79 -15.56 6.22
CA THR A 18 -17.48 -14.33 6.63
C THR A 18 -17.38 -13.24 5.59
N THR A 19 -16.23 -13.06 4.94
CA THR A 19 -16.05 -12.07 3.88
C THR A 19 -16.95 -12.38 2.70
N VAL A 20 -16.99 -13.63 2.23
CA VAL A 20 -17.83 -14.04 1.08
C VAL A 20 -19.31 -13.85 1.39
N VAL A 21 -19.76 -14.23 2.59
CA VAL A 21 -21.16 -14.05 3.02
C VAL A 21 -21.52 -12.56 3.07
N VAL A 22 -20.66 -11.72 3.64
CA VAL A 22 -20.86 -10.27 3.70
C VAL A 22 -20.95 -9.69 2.29
N LEU A 23 -20.05 -10.09 1.39
CA LEU A 23 -20.04 -9.65 0.00
C LEU A 23 -21.30 -10.07 -0.76
N ALA A 24 -21.79 -11.29 -0.54
CA ALA A 24 -23.02 -11.79 -1.14
C ALA A 24 -24.27 -11.05 -0.63
N VAL A 25 -24.35 -10.79 0.68
CA VAL A 25 -25.46 -10.02 1.27
C VAL A 25 -25.44 -8.58 0.75
N LEU A 26 -24.27 -7.97 0.68
CA LEU A 26 -24.09 -6.63 0.11
C LEU A 26 -24.49 -6.58 -1.35
N TYR A 27 -24.07 -7.57 -2.15
CA TYR A 27 -24.44 -7.68 -3.55
C TYR A 27 -25.95 -7.80 -3.72
N TYR A 28 -26.60 -8.70 -2.96
CA TYR A 28 -28.04 -8.89 -3.02
C TYR A 28 -28.82 -7.64 -2.60
N PHE A 29 -28.38 -6.97 -1.53
CA PHE A 29 -28.95 -5.70 -1.10
C PHE A 29 -28.83 -4.65 -2.22
N TRP A 30 -27.68 -4.60 -2.88
CA TRP A 30 -27.40 -3.69 -3.97
C TRP A 30 -28.26 -3.94 -5.20
N GLU A 31 -28.38 -5.19 -5.59
CA GLU A 31 -29.24 -5.64 -6.68
C GLU A 31 -30.69 -5.24 -6.39
N TYR A 32 -31.20 -5.57 -5.20
CA TYR A 32 -32.55 -5.19 -4.78
C TYR A 32 -32.77 -3.67 -4.77
N TYR A 33 -31.82 -2.91 -4.24
CA TYR A 33 -31.88 -1.45 -4.19
C TYR A 33 -31.90 -0.86 -5.60
N LEU A 34 -31.03 -1.34 -6.49
CA LEU A 34 -30.95 -0.94 -7.88
C LEU A 34 -32.23 -1.26 -8.65
N PHE A 35 -32.75 -2.47 -8.49
CA PHE A 35 -33.96 -2.89 -9.17
C PHE A 35 -35.17 -2.07 -8.74
N ASN A 36 -35.31 -1.82 -7.44
CA ASN A 36 -36.48 -1.12 -6.92
C ASN A 36 -36.45 0.40 -7.20
N HIS A 37 -35.26 1.02 -7.22
CA HIS A 37 -35.13 2.48 -7.37
C HIS A 37 -34.75 2.94 -8.79
N TYR A 38 -34.07 2.13 -9.60
CA TYR A 38 -33.48 2.58 -10.87
C TYR A 38 -33.96 1.82 -12.10
N LEU A 39 -33.94 0.49 -12.05
CA LEU A 39 -34.23 -0.31 -13.26
C LEU A 39 -35.71 -0.33 -13.63
N GLY A 40 -36.59 0.08 -12.71
CA GLY A 40 -38.01 0.15 -12.99
C GLY A 40 -38.64 -1.23 -13.01
N GLY A 41 -39.74 -1.38 -12.28
CA GLY A 41 -40.50 -2.61 -12.28
C GLY A 41 -41.39 -2.72 -13.53
N PHE A 42 -42.02 -3.89 -13.68
CA PHE A 42 -43.15 -4.05 -14.57
C PHE A 42 -44.42 -3.58 -13.86
N THR A 43 -45.30 -2.88 -14.56
CA THR A 43 -46.67 -2.67 -14.06
C THR A 43 -47.42 -4.01 -14.00
N HIS A 44 -48.56 -4.05 -13.32
CA HIS A 44 -49.44 -5.23 -13.35
C HIS A 44 -49.91 -5.59 -14.79
N GLU A 45 -49.75 -4.66 -15.73
CA GLU A 45 -50.06 -4.83 -17.15
C GLU A 45 -48.84 -5.19 -18.02
N GLY A 46 -47.65 -5.38 -17.42
CA GLY A 46 -46.46 -5.87 -18.12
C GLY A 46 -45.61 -4.80 -18.83
N TYR A 47 -45.89 -3.51 -18.65
CA TYR A 47 -45.08 -2.44 -19.23
C TYR A 47 -43.88 -2.11 -18.33
N LEU A 48 -42.71 -1.92 -18.96
CA LEU A 48 -41.50 -1.41 -18.30
C LEU A 48 -41.72 0.04 -17.87
N VAL A 49 -41.74 0.30 -16.56
CA VAL A 49 -41.84 1.68 -16.03
C VAL A 49 -40.53 2.05 -15.36
N GLN A 50 -39.72 2.83 -16.09
CA GLN A 50 -38.50 3.43 -15.57
C GLN A 50 -38.87 4.52 -14.56
N ARG A 51 -38.60 4.29 -13.27
CA ARG A 51 -38.88 5.24 -12.17
C ARG A 51 -37.77 6.28 -11.95
N SER A 52 -36.80 6.37 -12.86
CA SER A 52 -35.66 7.26 -12.67
C SER A 52 -36.10 8.72 -12.63
N HIS A 53 -35.92 9.36 -11.48
CA HIS A 53 -36.04 10.81 -11.34
C HIS A 53 -35.02 11.52 -12.23
N THR A 54 -35.36 12.68 -12.78
CA THR A 54 -34.43 13.50 -13.59
C THR A 54 -33.69 14.52 -12.72
N GLY A 55 -32.45 14.86 -13.08
CA GLY A 55 -31.68 15.94 -12.46
C GLY A 55 -30.97 15.60 -11.14
N LEU A 56 -30.72 16.61 -10.29
CA LEU A 56 -29.96 16.46 -9.02
C LEU A 56 -30.61 15.51 -8.00
N HIS A 57 -31.93 15.34 -8.04
CA HIS A 57 -32.64 14.38 -7.20
C HIS A 57 -32.24 12.93 -7.48
N PHE A 58 -31.89 12.62 -8.73
CA PHE A 58 -31.28 11.33 -9.08
C PHE A 58 -29.98 11.15 -8.33
N PHE A 59 -29.08 12.15 -8.37
CA PHE A 59 -27.76 12.06 -7.74
C PHE A 59 -27.81 11.86 -6.22
N LEU A 60 -28.74 12.53 -5.54
CA LEU A 60 -29.00 12.32 -4.10
C LEU A 60 -29.70 10.98 -3.82
N SER A 61 -30.62 10.54 -4.65
CA SER A 61 -31.25 9.22 -4.48
C SER A 61 -30.23 8.09 -4.71
N VAL A 62 -29.28 8.31 -5.61
CA VAL A 62 -28.17 7.43 -5.99
C VAL A 62 -27.07 7.44 -4.93
N TRP A 63 -27.25 8.12 -3.79
CA TRP A 63 -26.22 8.22 -2.77
C TRP A 63 -25.61 6.90 -2.30
N PRO A 64 -26.32 5.77 -2.18
CA PRO A 64 -25.69 4.52 -1.77
C PRO A 64 -24.73 3.99 -2.84
N LEU A 65 -24.93 4.38 -4.11
CA LEU A 65 -24.09 3.95 -5.21
C LEU A 65 -22.66 4.49 -5.12
N TRP A 66 -22.52 5.76 -4.77
CA TRP A 66 -21.21 6.41 -4.68
C TRP A 66 -20.70 6.50 -3.23
N ALA A 67 -21.58 6.59 -2.22
CA ALA A 67 -21.17 6.66 -0.82
C ALA A 67 -20.61 5.33 -0.31
N PHE A 68 -21.10 4.18 -0.81
CA PHE A 68 -20.60 2.88 -0.40
C PHE A 68 -19.13 2.62 -0.77
N PRO A 69 -18.69 2.76 -2.04
CA PRO A 69 -17.28 2.59 -2.39
C PRO A 69 -16.38 3.62 -1.69
N LEU A 70 -16.87 4.85 -1.45
CA LEU A 70 -16.15 5.83 -0.65
C LEU A 70 -15.99 5.40 0.80
N ALA A 71 -17.05 4.91 1.44
CA ALA A 71 -17.00 4.43 2.82
C ALA A 71 -16.07 3.22 2.98
N VAL A 72 -16.10 2.29 2.02
CA VAL A 72 -15.18 1.14 1.97
C VAL A 72 -13.74 1.60 1.78
N GLY A 73 -13.50 2.53 0.85
CA GLY A 73 -12.18 3.11 0.63
C GLY A 73 -11.63 3.81 1.87
N VAL A 74 -12.45 4.63 2.55
CA VAL A 74 -12.08 5.31 3.80
C VAL A 74 -11.83 4.32 4.94
N GLY A 75 -12.64 3.26 5.03
CA GLY A 75 -12.40 2.19 6.01
C GLY A 75 -11.08 1.46 5.78
N LEU A 76 -10.75 1.17 4.52
CA LEU A 76 -9.47 0.55 4.13
C LEU A 76 -8.27 1.46 4.42
N THR A 77 -8.37 2.76 4.11
CA THR A 77 -7.28 3.69 4.39
C THR A 77 -7.05 3.87 5.88
N LEU A 78 -8.11 3.91 6.69
CA LEU A 78 -7.99 3.95 8.16
C LEU A 78 -7.32 2.69 8.72
N LEU A 79 -7.73 1.50 8.26
CA LEU A 79 -7.10 0.23 8.67
C LEU A 79 -5.62 0.15 8.27
N TRP A 80 -5.27 0.65 7.08
CA TRP A 80 -3.87 0.76 6.64
C TRP A 80 -3.09 1.78 7.46
N HIS A 81 -3.74 2.87 7.85
CA HIS A 81 -3.11 3.91 8.67
C HIS A 81 -2.79 3.38 10.08
N GLU A 82 -3.69 2.64 10.71
CA GLU A 82 -3.42 1.99 11.99
C GLU A 82 -2.30 0.94 11.90
N ALA A 83 -2.27 0.14 10.82
CA ALA A 83 -1.23 -0.85 10.59
C ALA A 83 0.16 -0.21 10.39
N THR A 84 0.23 0.89 9.64
CA THR A 84 1.48 1.62 9.39
C THR A 84 1.94 2.42 10.60
N LEU A 85 1.03 3.00 11.39
CA LEU A 85 1.35 3.70 12.64
C LEU A 85 1.97 2.76 13.69
N ASN A 86 1.49 1.53 13.78
CA ASN A 86 2.05 0.53 14.70
C ASN A 86 3.46 0.10 14.27
N GLN A 87 3.71 -0.07 12.97
CA GLN A 87 5.06 -0.35 12.45
C GLN A 87 6.01 0.84 12.65
N ALA A 88 5.52 2.07 12.47
CA ALA A 88 6.30 3.28 12.70
C ALA A 88 6.69 3.44 14.19
N ARG A 89 5.78 3.14 15.13
CA ARG A 89 6.09 3.15 16.57
C ARG A 89 7.16 2.14 16.94
N GLN A 90 7.09 0.91 16.42
CA GLN A 90 8.11 -0.10 16.68
C GLN A 90 9.48 0.30 16.13
N ARG A 91 9.53 0.94 14.95
CA ARG A 91 10.77 1.49 14.39
C ARG A 91 11.35 2.61 15.26
N ILE A 92 10.50 3.46 15.84
CA ILE A 92 10.93 4.55 16.72
C ILE A 92 11.48 4.00 18.04
N GLU A 93 10.83 3.00 18.66
CA GLU A 93 11.35 2.35 19.87
C GLU A 93 12.71 1.67 19.64
N GLN A 94 12.91 1.03 18.49
CA GLN A 94 14.20 0.45 18.12
C GLN A 94 15.30 1.51 17.96
N LEU A 95 14.97 2.64 17.32
CA LEU A 95 15.90 3.77 17.17
C LEU A 95 16.23 4.44 18.51
N GLU A 96 15.28 4.51 19.45
CA GLU A 96 15.53 4.99 20.81
C GLU A 96 16.43 4.05 21.62
N GLN A 97 16.23 2.74 21.51
CA GLN A 97 17.10 1.74 22.15
C GLN A 97 18.53 1.77 21.58
N GLU A 98 18.67 1.87 20.25
CA GLU A 98 19.98 2.07 19.64
C GLU A 98 20.62 3.35 20.16
N ARG A 99 19.90 4.48 20.18
CA ARG A 99 20.43 5.76 20.68
C ARG A 99 20.83 5.71 22.16
N ALA A 100 20.09 4.98 22.99
CA ALA A 100 20.45 4.74 24.39
C ALA A 100 21.74 3.91 24.51
N SER A 101 21.92 2.88 23.68
CA SER A 101 23.14 2.07 23.65
C SER A 101 24.37 2.85 23.18
N TRP A 102 24.20 3.78 22.22
CA TRP A 102 25.26 4.72 21.81
C TRP A 102 25.61 5.71 22.92
N HIS A 103 24.62 6.19 23.68
CA HIS A 103 24.87 7.06 24.83
C HIS A 103 25.57 6.34 25.99
N GLU A 104 25.26 5.07 26.26
CA GLU A 104 26.01 4.27 27.24
C GLU A 104 27.46 4.00 26.75
N ALA A 105 27.65 3.74 25.46
CA ALA A 105 28.98 3.55 24.88
C ALA A 105 29.84 4.84 24.90
N ASP A 106 29.23 6.00 24.70
CA ASP A 106 29.92 7.31 24.82
C ASP A 106 30.09 7.75 26.28
N ALA A 107 29.21 7.34 27.21
CA ALA A 107 29.37 7.58 28.65
C ALA A 107 30.55 6.80 29.27
N VAL A 108 30.96 5.69 28.65
CA VAL A 108 32.17 4.92 29.02
C VAL A 108 33.46 5.57 28.45
N LYS A 109 33.34 6.63 27.63
CA LYS A 109 34.44 7.20 26.87
C LYS A 109 35.30 8.31 27.50
N PRO A 110 35.24 8.67 28.80
CA PRO A 110 36.28 9.52 29.38
C PRO A 110 37.37 8.74 30.16
N LEU A 111 37.44 7.40 30.07
CA LEU A 111 38.45 6.61 30.81
C LEU A 111 39.52 5.92 29.95
N VAL A 112 39.47 6.03 28.62
CA VAL A 112 40.43 5.37 27.70
C VAL A 112 41.41 6.37 27.06
N GLU A 113 41.61 7.54 27.67
CA GLU A 113 42.60 8.53 27.23
C GLU A 113 43.87 8.47 28.10
N LYS A 114 44.47 7.27 28.23
CA LYS A 114 45.84 7.08 28.72
C LYS A 114 46.57 5.99 27.91
N HIS A 115 47.05 6.38 26.72
CA HIS A 115 48.25 5.91 25.98
C HIS A 115 48.49 4.39 25.73
N PRO A 116 49.42 4.00 24.83
CA PRO A 116 49.69 4.42 23.45
C PRO A 116 49.92 3.23 22.46
N LYS A 117 49.81 3.51 21.15
CA LYS A 117 50.42 2.82 19.98
C LYS A 117 50.03 1.36 19.61
N ALA A 118 49.89 1.21 18.28
CA ALA A 118 49.90 -0.01 17.44
C ALA A 118 48.65 -0.91 17.56
N THR A 119 47.90 -1.23 16.49
CA THR A 119 48.34 -1.75 15.19
C THR A 119 47.24 -1.50 14.14
N ARG A 120 47.58 -0.88 13.00
CA ARG A 120 46.72 -0.89 11.81
C ARG A 120 46.85 -2.26 11.15
N THR A 121 45.81 -3.08 11.18
CA THR A 121 45.70 -4.30 10.37
C THR A 121 45.39 -3.93 8.90
N PRO A 122 46.25 -4.28 7.92
CA PRO A 122 46.05 -3.94 6.51
C PRO A 122 45.05 -4.83 5.74
N ASP A 123 44.43 -5.83 6.37
CA ASP A 123 43.71 -6.90 5.66
C ASP A 123 42.21 -6.67 5.39
N MET A 124 41.60 -5.60 5.92
CA MET A 124 40.16 -5.32 5.71
C MET A 124 39.85 -4.42 4.50
N ILE A 125 40.86 -3.82 3.87
CA ILE A 125 40.70 -2.88 2.74
C ILE A 125 40.31 -3.56 1.40
N PRO A 126 40.77 -4.78 1.04
CA PRO A 126 40.51 -5.33 -0.30
C PRO A 126 39.07 -5.85 -0.50
N ALA A 127 38.38 -6.28 0.57
CA ALA A 127 37.01 -6.78 0.48
C ALA A 127 35.99 -5.67 0.17
N VAL A 128 36.17 -4.51 0.80
CA VAL A 128 35.29 -3.34 0.64
C VAL A 128 35.42 -2.73 -0.76
N ASN A 129 36.63 -2.67 -1.31
CA ASN A 129 36.85 -2.20 -2.68
C ASN A 129 36.17 -3.10 -3.72
N LYS A 130 36.16 -4.42 -3.50
CA LYS A 130 35.52 -5.39 -4.40
C LYS A 130 34.00 -5.24 -4.43
N GLU A 131 33.36 -4.93 -3.30
CA GLU A 131 31.92 -4.66 -3.25
C GLU A 131 31.57 -3.32 -3.91
N TYR A 132 32.42 -2.30 -3.72
CA TYR A 132 32.26 -1.02 -4.38
C TYR A 132 32.36 -1.13 -5.92
N ASP A 133 33.33 -1.89 -6.42
CA ASP A 133 33.51 -2.12 -7.85
C ASP A 133 32.31 -2.90 -8.46
N LYS A 134 31.78 -3.89 -7.74
CA LYS A 134 30.56 -4.60 -8.15
C LYS A 134 29.35 -3.67 -8.22
N LEU A 135 29.13 -2.88 -7.18
CA LEU A 135 28.02 -1.94 -7.12
C LEU A 135 28.11 -0.91 -8.26
N ARG A 136 29.32 -0.47 -8.59
CA ARG A 136 29.57 0.43 -9.72
C ARG A 136 29.23 -0.22 -11.06
N THR A 137 29.63 -1.48 -11.27
CA THR A 137 29.28 -2.19 -12.51
C THR A 137 27.78 -2.44 -12.67
N GLU A 138 27.07 -2.74 -11.58
CA GLU A 138 25.62 -2.91 -11.60
C GLU A 138 24.89 -1.59 -11.87
N TYR A 139 25.38 -0.49 -11.30
CA TYR A 139 24.85 0.85 -11.56
C TYR A 139 25.04 1.27 -13.03
N ASP A 140 26.24 1.05 -13.59
CA ASP A 140 26.53 1.37 -14.99
C ASP A 140 25.66 0.54 -15.96
N ALA A 141 25.43 -0.74 -15.65
CA ALA A 141 24.52 -1.60 -16.43
C ALA A 141 23.07 -1.11 -16.36
N LEU A 142 22.59 -0.78 -15.17
CA LEU A 142 21.23 -0.25 -14.97
C LEU A 142 21.02 1.07 -15.71
N GLN A 143 22.04 1.94 -15.73
CA GLN A 143 21.99 3.21 -16.43
C GLN A 143 21.94 3.03 -17.96
N GLN A 144 22.65 2.03 -18.49
CA GLN A 144 22.57 1.66 -19.92
C GLN A 144 21.18 1.13 -20.29
N ASP A 145 20.61 0.24 -19.48
CA ASP A 145 19.27 -0.31 -19.72
C ASP A 145 18.20 0.79 -19.67
N TYR A 146 18.32 1.71 -18.72
CA TYR A 146 17.43 2.87 -18.63
C TYR A 146 17.51 3.71 -19.92
N GLN A 147 18.70 3.98 -20.42
CA GLN A 147 18.88 4.78 -21.63
C GLN A 147 18.39 4.07 -22.89
N ALA A 148 18.56 2.75 -22.99
CA ALA A 148 18.00 1.94 -24.06
C ALA A 148 16.46 1.94 -24.04
N SER A 149 15.85 1.91 -22.85
CA SER A 149 14.40 1.99 -22.71
C SER A 149 13.83 3.33 -23.17
N LEU A 150 14.54 4.44 -22.88
CA LEU A 150 14.13 5.77 -23.34
C LEU A 150 14.19 5.90 -24.86
N ASP A 151 15.28 5.44 -25.50
CA ASP A 151 15.42 5.45 -26.95
C ASP A 151 14.35 4.58 -27.64
N PHE A 152 13.98 3.46 -27.02
CA PHE A 152 12.87 2.62 -27.50
C PHE A 152 11.52 3.34 -27.44
N ILE A 153 11.23 4.01 -26.31
CA ILE A 153 9.99 4.81 -26.15
C ILE A 153 9.96 5.95 -27.17
N GLU A 154 11.06 6.65 -27.37
CA GLU A 154 11.18 7.72 -28.36
C GLU A 154 10.89 7.23 -29.78
N LYS A 155 11.47 6.08 -30.17
CA LYS A 155 11.19 5.43 -31.46
C LYS A 155 9.72 5.03 -31.63
N LEU A 156 9.07 4.54 -30.56
CA LEU A 156 7.65 4.22 -30.60
C LEU A 156 6.78 5.48 -30.79
N LEU A 157 7.09 6.56 -30.08
CA LEU A 157 6.38 7.83 -30.21
C LEU A 157 6.54 8.43 -31.62
N LEU A 158 7.76 8.40 -32.17
CA LEU A 158 8.01 8.85 -33.54
C LEU A 158 7.25 8.02 -34.57
N ARG A 159 7.19 6.70 -34.38
CA ARG A 159 6.43 5.80 -35.28
C ARG A 159 4.94 6.09 -35.23
N LEU A 160 4.36 6.27 -34.04
CA LEU A 160 2.94 6.61 -33.87
C LEU A 160 2.60 7.95 -34.53
N ASN A 161 3.43 8.97 -34.32
CA ASN A 161 3.24 10.28 -34.94
C ASN A 161 3.30 10.21 -36.48
N SER A 162 4.24 9.43 -37.02
CA SER A 162 4.35 9.23 -38.48
C SER A 162 3.15 8.49 -39.09
N SER A 163 2.54 7.56 -38.35
CA SER A 163 1.33 6.83 -38.78
C SER A 163 0.05 7.65 -38.69
N GLU A 164 0.03 8.74 -37.93
CA GLU A 164 -1.13 9.64 -37.78
C GLU A 164 -1.16 10.72 -38.88
N THR A 165 -0.04 10.93 -39.58
CA THR A 165 0.11 11.90 -40.68
C THR A 165 -0.05 11.32 -42.11
N GLN A 166 -0.48 10.06 -42.25
CA GLN A 166 -0.90 9.43 -43.52
C GLN A 166 -2.41 9.26 -43.56
#